data_AF-V8G961-F1
#
_entry.id   AF-V8G961-F1
#
_cell.length_a   1.000
_cell.length_b   1.000
_cell.length_c   1.000
_cell.angle_alpha   90.00
_cell.angle_beta   90.00
_cell.angle_gamma   90.00
#
_symmetry.space_group_name_H-M   'P 1'
#
loop_
_entity.id
_entity.type
_entity.pdbx_description
1 polymer ?
#
loop_
_entity_poly.entity_id
_entity_poly.type
_entity_poly.pdbx_seq_one_letter_code
_entity_poly.pdbx_strand_id
1 'polypeptide(L)'
;MLKKTIVTLILSLPLSVWAQPTSDIATQQDLINDLNAFANASCLAQQKDPYLQKTGYAWANALVQKNIEFSLEEVMLPMQKAIKKAIAHTTMYTIRDERAPMDGLELPIAYCFKIIQQTGIQTLIQNISKKNSRSGKK
;
A
#
# COMPACT_ATOMS: atom_id res chain seq x y z
N MET A 1 -45.85 -46.15 17.91
CA MET A 1 -45.66 -45.09 16.89
C MET A 1 -44.47 -44.23 17.31
N LEU A 2 -43.33 -44.38 16.63
CA LEU A 2 -42.05 -43.80 17.03
C LEU A 2 -41.87 -42.42 16.36
N LYS A 3 -41.94 -41.33 17.14
CA LYS A 3 -41.69 -39.96 16.64
C LYS A 3 -40.18 -39.79 16.42
N LYS A 4 -39.76 -39.64 15.16
CA LYS A 4 -38.39 -39.27 14.79
C LYS A 4 -38.23 -37.75 14.97
N THR A 5 -37.51 -37.35 15.99
CA THR A 5 -37.08 -35.96 16.20
C THR A 5 -35.94 -35.66 15.25
N ILE A 6 -36.18 -34.80 14.25
CA ILE A 6 -35.14 -34.26 13.38
C ILE A 6 -34.47 -33.11 14.15
N VAL A 7 -33.20 -33.30 14.53
CA VAL A 7 -32.36 -32.24 15.09
C VAL A 7 -31.66 -31.55 13.93
N THR A 8 -32.12 -30.36 13.58
CA THR A 8 -31.47 -29.50 12.58
C THR A 8 -30.30 -28.79 13.23
N LEU A 9 -29.08 -29.24 12.94
CA LEU A 9 -27.83 -28.62 13.41
C LEU A 9 -27.54 -27.38 12.55
N ILE A 10 -27.84 -26.19 13.06
CA ILE A 10 -27.48 -24.92 12.40
C ILE A 10 -26.02 -24.63 12.76
N LEU A 11 -25.09 -24.92 11.84
CA LEU A 11 -23.71 -24.42 11.92
C LEU A 11 -23.71 -22.90 11.61
N SER A 12 -23.87 -22.08 12.64
CA SER A 12 -23.56 -20.65 12.59
C SER A 12 -22.05 -20.46 12.75
N LEU A 13 -21.29 -20.64 11.66
CA LEU A 13 -19.95 -20.10 11.56
C LEU A 13 -20.09 -18.57 11.48
N PRO A 14 -19.52 -17.77 12.42
CA PRO A 14 -19.45 -16.33 12.24
C PRO A 14 -18.53 -16.07 11.05
N LEU A 15 -19.17 -15.82 9.91
CA LEU A 15 -18.56 -15.27 8.71
C LEU A 15 -17.78 -14.02 9.11
N SER A 16 -16.47 -14.07 8.92
CA SER A 16 -15.57 -12.91 8.78
C SER A 16 -15.82 -11.79 9.78
N VAL A 17 -14.96 -11.69 10.80
CA VAL A 17 -14.72 -10.40 11.45
C VAL A 17 -14.08 -9.51 10.39
N TRP A 18 -14.89 -8.67 9.73
CA TRP A 18 -14.38 -7.55 8.94
C TRP A 18 -13.68 -6.68 9.97
N ALA A 19 -12.35 -6.53 9.86
CA ALA A 19 -11.61 -5.60 10.70
C ALA A 19 -12.27 -4.22 10.54
N GLN A 20 -13.04 -3.80 11.55
CA GLN A 20 -13.62 -2.47 11.56
C GLN A 20 -12.46 -1.48 11.66
N PRO A 21 -12.44 -0.41 10.83
CA PRO A 21 -11.45 0.63 10.98
C PRO A 21 -11.60 1.22 12.39
N THR A 22 -10.58 1.08 13.23
CA THR A 22 -10.56 1.78 14.51
C THR A 22 -10.43 3.27 14.22
N SER A 23 -11.39 4.05 14.69
CA SER A 23 -11.41 5.50 14.56
C SER A 23 -10.46 6.14 15.59
N ASP A 24 -9.19 5.76 15.55
CA ASP A 24 -8.16 6.48 16.28
C ASP A 24 -7.88 7.79 15.54
N ILE A 25 -7.72 8.87 16.31
CA ILE A 25 -7.30 10.16 15.76
C ILE A 25 -5.90 9.94 15.16
N ALA A 26 -5.82 9.87 13.83
CA ALA A 26 -4.58 9.60 13.13
C ALA A 26 -3.54 10.67 13.49
N THR A 27 -2.41 10.25 14.01
CA THR A 27 -1.31 11.15 14.32
C THR A 27 -0.63 11.60 13.02
N GLN A 28 0.15 12.68 13.09
CA GLN A 28 0.99 13.08 11.95
C GLN A 28 1.97 11.96 11.54
N GLN A 29 2.42 11.15 12.51
CA GLN A 29 3.27 10.01 12.23
C GLN A 29 2.52 8.91 11.49
N ASP A 30 1.26 8.66 11.83
CA ASP A 30 0.42 7.68 11.11
C ASP A 30 0.19 8.11 9.66
N LEU A 31 -0.06 9.40 9.43
CA LEU A 31 -0.18 9.96 8.08
C LEU A 31 1.11 9.77 7.27
N ILE A 32 2.28 10.02 7.88
CA ILE A 32 3.57 9.78 7.23
C ILE A 32 3.76 8.30 6.91
N ASN A 33 3.38 7.40 7.82
CA ASN A 33 3.47 5.96 7.60
C ASN A 33 2.56 5.52 6.45
N ASP A 34 1.33 6.01 6.40
CA ASP A 34 0.37 5.70 5.34
C ASP A 34 0.81 6.29 3.99
N LEU A 35 1.41 7.48 3.96
CA LEU A 35 1.99 8.07 2.74
C LEU A 35 3.18 7.25 2.22
N ASN A 36 4.04 6.76 3.11
CA ASN A 36 5.14 5.86 2.75
C ASN A 36 4.60 4.52 2.22
N ALA A 37 3.58 3.95 2.87
CA ALA A 37 2.91 2.75 2.43
C ALA A 37 2.28 2.93 1.04
N PHE A 38 1.62 4.07 0.81
CA PHE A 38 1.00 4.41 -0.46
C PHE A 38 2.03 4.59 -1.57
N ALA A 39 3.18 5.20 -1.26
CA ALA A 39 4.28 5.32 -2.20
C ALA A 39 4.84 3.94 -2.60
N ASN A 40 5.01 3.04 -1.64
CA ASN A 40 5.44 1.66 -1.90
C ASN A 40 4.42 0.91 -2.78
N ALA A 41 3.14 0.95 -2.39
CA ALA A 41 2.06 0.33 -3.15
C ALA A 41 1.99 0.85 -4.59
N SER A 42 2.13 2.16 -4.75
CA SER A 42 2.14 2.82 -6.05
C SER A 42 3.35 2.42 -6.90
N CYS A 43 4.53 2.20 -6.29
CA CYS A 43 5.68 1.67 -6.99
C CYS A 43 5.48 0.21 -7.43
N LEU A 44 4.89 -0.62 -6.56
CA LEU A 44 4.55 -2.01 -6.87
C LEU A 44 3.56 -2.11 -8.04
N ALA A 45 2.59 -1.19 -8.09
CA ALA A 45 1.63 -1.08 -9.19
C ALA A 45 2.27 -0.73 -10.56
N GLN A 46 3.54 -0.31 -10.59
CA GLN A 46 4.30 -0.06 -11.82
C GLN A 46 5.23 -1.23 -12.21
N GLN A 47 5.28 -2.30 -11.43
CA GLN A 47 6.14 -3.44 -11.71
C GLN A 47 5.59 -4.29 -12.87
N LYS A 48 6.48 -4.98 -13.58
CA LYS A 48 6.12 -5.86 -14.71
C LYS A 48 5.46 -7.16 -14.26
N ASP A 49 5.79 -7.62 -13.04
CA ASP A 49 5.19 -8.82 -12.48
C ASP A 49 3.68 -8.60 -12.25
N PRO A 50 2.78 -9.43 -12.84
CA PRO A 50 1.34 -9.22 -12.75
C PRO A 50 0.78 -9.31 -11.32
N TYR A 51 1.38 -10.15 -10.46
CA TYR A 51 0.92 -10.28 -9.09
C TYR A 51 1.29 -9.02 -8.28
N LEU A 52 2.52 -8.54 -8.39
CA LEU A 52 2.96 -7.31 -7.75
C LEU A 52 2.19 -6.08 -8.24
N GLN A 53 1.94 -6.00 -9.55
CA GLN A 53 1.12 -4.94 -10.13
C GLN A 53 -0.29 -4.93 -9.51
N LYS A 54 -0.98 -6.08 -9.56
CA LYS A 54 -2.35 -6.22 -9.06
C LYS A 54 -2.45 -5.93 -7.56
N THR A 55 -1.54 -6.48 -6.76
CA THR A 55 -1.53 -6.29 -5.31
C THR A 55 -1.11 -4.89 -4.92
N GLY A 56 -0.20 -4.26 -5.66
CA GLY A 56 0.16 -2.84 -5.51
C GLY A 56 -1.05 -1.92 -5.70
N TYR A 57 -1.84 -2.14 -6.76
CA TYR A 57 -3.10 -1.39 -6.97
C TYR A 57 -4.10 -1.61 -5.84
N ALA A 58 -4.33 -2.86 -5.43
CA ALA A 58 -5.26 -3.18 -4.35
C ALA A 58 -4.84 -2.52 -3.03
N TRP A 59 -3.55 -2.57 -2.69
CA TRP A 59 -3.01 -1.95 -1.49
C TRP A 59 -3.11 -0.42 -1.52
N ALA A 60 -2.76 0.22 -2.65
CA ALA A 60 -2.89 1.66 -2.81
C ALA A 60 -4.35 2.11 -2.63
N ASN A 61 -5.29 1.38 -3.21
CA ASN A 61 -6.72 1.66 -3.06
C ASN A 61 -7.21 1.50 -1.61
N ALA A 62 -6.75 0.45 -0.90
CA ALA A 62 -7.10 0.26 0.51
C ALA A 62 -6.63 1.42 1.40
N LEU A 63 -5.43 1.97 1.12
CA LEU A 63 -4.91 3.13 1.85
C LEU A 63 -5.70 4.41 1.57
N VAL A 64 -6.13 4.63 0.34
CA VAL A 64 -7.00 5.77 -0.01
C VAL A 64 -8.38 5.64 0.67
N GLN A 65 -8.95 4.45 0.71
CA GLN A 65 -10.24 4.22 1.40
C GLN A 65 -10.14 4.44 2.91
N LYS A 66 -8.99 4.12 3.52
CA LYS A 66 -8.71 4.40 4.93
C LYS A 66 -8.51 5.89 5.20
N ASN A 67 -7.93 6.63 4.25
CA ASN A 67 -7.48 8.01 4.45
C ASN A 67 -8.27 9.01 3.61
N ILE A 68 -9.25 9.67 4.24
CA ILE A 68 -10.05 10.72 3.60
C ILE A 68 -9.20 11.91 3.09
N GLU A 69 -7.99 12.09 3.62
CA GLU A 69 -7.05 13.15 3.26
C GLU A 69 -6.28 12.85 1.97
N PHE A 70 -6.35 11.63 1.44
CA PHE A 70 -5.65 11.24 0.20
C PHE A 70 -6.44 11.69 -1.03
N SER A 71 -6.57 12.99 -1.20
CA SER A 71 -7.21 13.55 -2.38
C SER A 71 -6.41 13.22 -3.66
N LEU A 72 -7.16 13.11 -4.77
CA LEU A 72 -6.59 12.80 -6.07
C LEU A 72 -5.51 13.82 -6.48
N GLU A 73 -5.85 15.11 -6.38
CA GLU A 73 -5.00 16.22 -6.86
C GLU A 73 -3.83 16.51 -5.94
N GLU A 74 -4.00 16.38 -4.61
CA GLU A 74 -2.97 16.82 -3.67
C GLU A 74 -2.04 15.68 -3.24
N VAL A 75 -2.49 14.43 -3.32
CA VAL A 75 -1.72 13.27 -2.86
C VAL A 75 -1.47 12.28 -3.99
N MET A 76 -2.52 11.75 -4.61
CA MET A 76 -2.39 10.60 -5.49
C MET A 76 -1.60 10.93 -6.77
N LEU A 77 -2.01 11.97 -7.52
CA LEU A 77 -1.34 12.37 -8.76
C LEU A 77 0.10 12.86 -8.53
N PRO A 78 0.39 13.73 -7.55
CA PRO A 78 1.77 14.14 -7.27
C PRO A 78 2.67 12.97 -6.89
N MET A 79 2.18 12.06 -6.04
CA MET A 79 2.95 10.89 -5.63
C MET A 79 3.22 9.94 -6.81
N GLN A 80 2.19 9.64 -7.61
CA GLN A 80 2.34 8.78 -8.78
C GLN A 80 3.33 9.39 -9.79
N LYS A 81 3.27 10.70 -10.03
CA LYS A 81 4.21 11.40 -10.91
C LYS A 81 5.64 11.33 -10.37
N ALA A 82 5.84 11.56 -9.06
CA ALA A 82 7.15 11.48 -8.43
C ALA A 82 7.73 10.06 -8.53
N ILE A 83 6.91 9.03 -8.29
CA ILE A 83 7.32 7.63 -8.39
C ILE A 83 7.67 7.24 -9.82
N LYS A 84 6.82 7.57 -10.81
CA LYS A 84 7.12 7.30 -12.22
C LYS A 84 8.43 7.96 -12.65
N LYS A 85 8.66 9.20 -12.21
CA LYS A 85 9.93 9.89 -12.45
C LYS A 85 11.10 9.15 -11.79
N ALA A 86 10.98 8.76 -10.53
CA ALA A 86 12.04 8.04 -9.82
C ALA A 86 12.37 6.70 -10.49
N ILE A 87 11.33 5.94 -10.89
CA ILE A 87 11.47 4.66 -11.61
C ILE A 87 12.25 4.84 -12.90
N ALA A 88 11.91 5.85 -13.71
CA ALA A 88 12.57 6.12 -14.99
C ALA A 88 14.08 6.41 -14.86
N HIS A 89 14.56 6.82 -13.69
CA HIS A 89 15.97 7.18 -13.45
C HIS A 89 16.69 6.23 -12.51
N THR A 90 16.05 5.11 -12.12
CA THR A 90 16.64 4.16 -11.17
C THR A 90 16.65 2.78 -11.77
N THR A 91 17.85 2.22 -11.94
CA THR A 91 18.05 0.84 -12.39
C THR A 91 17.43 -0.15 -11.41
N MET A 92 16.79 -1.19 -11.95
CA MET A 92 16.23 -2.30 -11.17
C MET A 92 17.30 -2.88 -10.23
N TYR A 93 16.89 -3.21 -9.00
CA TYR A 93 17.78 -3.88 -8.07
C TYR A 93 17.88 -5.35 -8.46
N THR A 94 19.07 -5.79 -8.87
CA THR A 94 19.30 -7.16 -9.34
C THR A 94 20.47 -7.77 -8.58
N ILE A 95 20.30 -9.00 -8.12
CA ILE A 95 21.36 -9.82 -7.49
C ILE A 95 21.62 -11.07 -8.33
N ARG A 96 22.63 -11.85 -7.98
CA ARG A 96 22.81 -13.20 -8.54
C ARG A 96 21.75 -14.15 -7.97
N ASP A 97 21.06 -14.93 -8.79
CA ASP A 97 20.17 -15.98 -8.28
C ASP A 97 21.01 -17.15 -7.75
N GLU A 98 20.85 -17.51 -6.47
CA GLU A 98 21.59 -18.64 -5.87
C GLU A 98 21.11 -19.99 -6.41
N ARG A 99 19.88 -20.07 -6.92
CA ARG A 99 19.32 -21.29 -7.54
C ARG A 99 19.76 -21.46 -8.99
N ALA A 100 20.14 -20.36 -9.63
CA ALA A 100 20.67 -20.32 -10.99
C ALA A 100 21.81 -19.29 -11.06
N PRO A 101 23.05 -19.65 -10.65
CA PRO A 101 24.15 -18.69 -10.46
C PRO A 101 24.59 -17.89 -11.68
N MET A 102 24.14 -18.29 -12.87
CA MET A 102 24.39 -17.58 -14.12
C MET A 102 23.34 -16.51 -14.43
N ASP A 103 22.23 -16.51 -13.70
CA ASP A 103 21.09 -15.62 -13.91
C ASP A 103 21.06 -14.49 -12.87
N GLY A 104 20.49 -13.36 -13.30
CA GLY A 104 20.15 -12.26 -12.41
C GLY A 104 18.74 -12.43 -11.85
N LEU A 105 18.58 -12.17 -10.55
CA LEU A 105 17.29 -12.09 -9.89
C LEU A 105 16.94 -10.63 -9.61
N GLU A 106 15.90 -10.13 -10.28
CA GLU A 106 15.31 -8.83 -9.96
C GLU A 106 14.60 -8.88 -8.60
N LEU A 107 14.82 -7.87 -7.75
CA LEU A 107 14.18 -7.72 -6.44
C LEU A 107 13.25 -6.50 -6.44
N PRO A 108 12.07 -6.59 -7.06
CA PRO A 108 11.14 -5.47 -7.21
C PRO A 108 10.67 -4.87 -5.88
N ILE A 109 10.57 -5.68 -4.81
CA ILE A 109 10.23 -5.20 -3.46
C ILE A 109 11.35 -4.31 -2.90
N ALA A 110 12.60 -4.78 -2.95
CA ALA A 110 13.77 -4.02 -2.52
C ALA A 110 14.00 -2.77 -3.38
N TYR A 111 13.73 -2.89 -4.68
CA TYR A 111 13.74 -1.77 -5.61
C TYR A 111 12.74 -0.69 -5.20
N CYS A 112 11.48 -1.04 -4.95
CA CYS A 112 10.48 -0.06 -4.51
C CYS A 112 10.81 0.56 -3.15
N PHE A 113 11.35 -0.22 -2.21
CA PHE A 113 11.87 0.32 -0.95
C PHE A 113 12.94 1.39 -1.18
N LYS A 114 13.89 1.14 -2.11
CA LYS A 114 14.91 2.13 -2.48
C LYS A 114 14.31 3.37 -3.17
N ILE A 115 13.33 3.18 -4.07
CA ILE A 115 12.64 4.28 -4.74
C ILE A 115 12.02 5.22 -3.71
N ILE A 116 11.23 4.70 -2.77
CA ILE A 116 10.51 5.56 -1.82
C ILE A 116 11.43 6.31 -0.87
N GLN A 117 12.63 5.79 -0.61
CA GLN A 117 13.63 6.46 0.24
C GLN A 117 14.36 7.61 -0.47
N GLN A 118 14.18 7.79 -1.77
CA GLN A 118 14.78 8.92 -2.48
C GLN A 118 14.31 10.25 -1.89
N THR A 119 15.25 11.19 -1.77
CA THR A 119 15.02 12.50 -1.14
C THR A 119 13.81 13.21 -1.72
N GLY A 120 13.62 13.19 -3.05
CA GLY A 120 12.48 13.84 -3.69
C GLY A 120 11.11 13.29 -3.25
N ILE A 121 11.02 11.98 -3.03
CA ILE A 121 9.78 11.34 -2.55
C ILE A 121 9.58 11.65 -1.06
N GLN A 122 10.63 11.52 -0.25
CA GLN A 122 10.54 11.82 1.18
C GLN A 122 10.21 13.29 1.45
N THR A 123 10.78 14.23 0.68
CA THR A 123 10.40 15.66 0.75
C THR A 123 8.94 15.87 0.37
N LEU A 124 8.43 15.19 -0.66
CA LEU A 124 7.01 15.27 -1.03
C LEU A 124 6.10 14.76 0.11
N ILE A 125 6.43 13.60 0.69
CA ILE A 125 5.69 13.02 1.83
C ILE A 125 5.63 14.02 2.99
N GLN A 126 6.77 14.63 3.35
CA GLN A 126 6.83 15.61 4.43
C GLN A 126 6.03 16.89 4.13
N ASN A 127 5.98 17.32 2.86
CA ASN A 127 5.19 18.49 2.47
C ASN A 127 3.68 18.19 2.53
N ILE A 128 3.27 17.03 2.04
CA ILE A 128 1.88 16.58 2.11
C ILE A 128 1.44 16.43 3.57
N SER A 129 2.26 15.80 4.42
CA SER A 129 1.91 15.60 5.84
C SER A 129 1.78 16.92 6.60
N LYS A 130 2.65 17.90 6.34
CA LYS A 130 2.58 19.25 6.93
C LYS A 130 1.35 20.04 6.47
N LYS A 131 0.90 19.84 5.23
CA LYS A 131 -0.28 20.52 4.70
C LYS A 131 -1.56 19.98 5.35
N ASN A 132 -1.70 18.65 5.43
CA ASN A 132 -2.91 18.01 5.94
C ASN A 132 -3.03 18.07 7.46
N SER A 133 -1.92 18.02 8.20
CA SER A 133 -1.91 18.26 9.66
C SER A 133 -2.38 19.67 10.10
N ARG A 134 -2.39 20.66 9.19
CA ARG A 134 -2.87 22.02 9.46
C ARG A 134 -4.36 22.22 9.16
N SER A 135 -4.96 21.36 8.35
CA SER A 135 -6.39 21.45 8.00
C SER A 135 -7.32 20.90 9.09
N GLY A 136 -6.84 20.00 9.96
CA GLY A 136 -7.60 19.46 11.11
C GLY A 136 -7.71 20.39 12.34
N LYS A 137 -7.31 21.67 12.24
CA LYS A 137 -7.38 22.67 13.31
C LYS A 137 -8.49 23.73 13.13
N LYS A 138 -9.46 23.50 12.23
CA LYS A 138 -10.61 24.39 12.05
C LYS A 138 -11.88 23.77 12.60
#